data_AF-A0A967WBI9-F1
#
_entry.id   AF-A0A967WBI9-F1
#
_cell.length_a   1.000
_cell.length_b   1.000
_cell.length_c   1.000
_cell.angle_alpha   90.00
_cell.angle_beta   90.00
_cell.angle_gamma   90.00
#
_symmetry.space_group_name_H-M   'P 1'
#
loop_
_entity.id
_entity.type
_entity.pdbx_description
1 polymer ?
#
loop_
_entity_poly.entity_id
_entity_poly.type
_entity_poly.pdbx_seq_one_letter_code
_entity_poly.pdbx_strand_id
1 'polypeptide(L)'
;QVWRAQVGRLPLYLLDTNLPENPRELQDITDQLYGGDHENRIRQEMVLGMGGLRALFAMGMQPVVCHMNEGHSAFQALERIRLLMKEGSTSFAEALEVARAGAVFTTHTPVPAGFDLFSPELMDKYFQDYVREVGLSREE
;
A
#
# COMPACT_ATOMS: atom_id res chain seq x y z
N GLN A 1 3.40 -4.53 -13.61
CA GLN A 1 4.81 -4.49 -14.05
C GLN A 1 5.58 -3.51 -13.18
N VAL A 2 6.91 -3.65 -13.06
CA VAL A 2 7.75 -2.72 -12.31
C VAL A 2 8.81 -2.15 -13.25
N TRP A 3 8.84 -0.83 -13.40
CA TRP A 3 9.86 -0.10 -14.13
C TRP A 3 10.92 0.41 -13.16
N ARG A 4 12.18 0.39 -13.57
CA ARG A 4 13.29 0.99 -12.82
C ARG A 4 13.87 2.15 -13.60
N ALA A 5 13.82 3.34 -13.02
CA ALA A 5 14.57 4.51 -13.47
C ALA A 5 15.73 4.79 -12.51
N GLN A 6 16.88 5.24 -13.02
CA GLN A 6 18.00 5.65 -12.17
C GLN A 6 17.96 7.17 -11.99
N VAL A 7 17.64 7.63 -10.77
CA VAL A 7 17.52 9.06 -10.43
C VAL A 7 18.73 9.46 -9.58
N GLY A 8 19.77 9.93 -10.25
CA GLY A 8 21.07 10.18 -9.60
C GLY A 8 21.60 8.89 -8.95
N ARG A 9 21.76 8.91 -7.63
CA ARG A 9 22.28 7.75 -6.86
C ARG A 9 21.20 6.77 -6.41
N LEU A 10 19.91 7.08 -6.61
CA LEU A 10 18.80 6.28 -6.11
C LEU A 10 18.03 5.61 -7.26
N PRO A 11 17.73 4.30 -7.16
CA PRO A 11 16.78 3.68 -8.07
C PRO A 11 15.35 4.11 -7.71
N LEU A 12 14.60 4.58 -8.69
CA LEU A 12 13.17 4.83 -8.61
C LEU A 12 12.43 3.64 -9.24
N TYR A 13 11.57 3.00 -8.47
CA TYR A 13 10.70 1.93 -8.95
C TYR A 13 9.29 2.48 -9.18
N LEU A 14 8.75 2.25 -10.37
CA LEU A 14 7.42 2.70 -10.78
C LEU A 14 6.56 1.47 -11.05
N LEU A 15 5.36 1.46 -10.49
CA LEU A 15 4.40 0.38 -10.69
C LEU A 15 3.48 0.73 -11.84
N ASP A 16 3.19 -0.25 -12.68
CA ASP A 16 2.36 -0.09 -13.87
C ASP A 16 1.32 -1.21 -13.93
N THR A 17 0.05 -0.81 -14.01
CA THR A 17 -1.09 -1.71 -14.14
C THR A 17 -1.61 -1.80 -15.56
N ASN A 18 -1.13 -0.96 -16.50
CA ASN A 18 -1.53 -0.93 -17.89
C ASN A 18 -0.90 -2.09 -18.68
N LEU A 19 -1.39 -3.29 -18.41
CA LEU A 19 -0.93 -4.53 -19.02
C LEU A 19 -2.06 -5.17 -19.84
N PRO A 20 -1.78 -5.72 -21.04
CA PRO A 20 -2.79 -6.36 -21.88
C PRO A 20 -3.52 -7.51 -21.19
N GLU A 21 -2.88 -8.18 -20.23
CA GLU A 21 -3.46 -9.29 -19.46
C GLU A 21 -4.44 -8.83 -18.37
N ASN A 22 -4.37 -7.56 -17.98
CA ASN A 22 -5.28 -6.99 -17.00
C ASN A 22 -6.60 -6.57 -17.69
N PRO A 23 -7.76 -6.79 -17.05
CA PRO A 23 -9.01 -6.14 -17.46
C PRO A 23 -8.87 -4.62 -17.52
N ARG A 24 -9.70 -3.97 -18.35
CA ARG A 24 -9.59 -2.53 -18.62
C ARG A 24 -9.67 -1.70 -17.34
N GLU A 25 -10.58 -2.06 -16.44
CA GLU A 25 -10.76 -1.41 -15.14
C GLU A 25 -9.56 -1.50 -14.19
N LEU A 26 -8.61 -2.43 -14.45
CA LEU A 26 -7.35 -2.52 -13.71
C LEU A 26 -6.21 -1.81 -14.44
N GLN A 27 -6.22 -1.80 -15.78
CA GLN A 27 -5.29 -0.99 -16.56
C GLN A 27 -5.40 0.48 -16.18
N ASP A 28 -6.63 0.98 -16.06
CA ASP A 28 -6.92 2.39 -15.81
C ASP A 28 -6.49 2.88 -14.41
N ILE A 29 -6.10 1.98 -13.48
CA ILE A 29 -5.64 2.37 -12.13
C ILE A 29 -4.44 3.32 -12.20
N THR A 30 -3.52 3.11 -13.14
CA THR A 30 -2.30 3.94 -13.29
C THR A 30 -2.38 4.96 -14.43
N ASP A 31 -3.55 5.13 -15.04
CA ASP A 31 -3.73 5.97 -16.25
C ASP A 31 -3.76 7.48 -15.95
N GLN A 32 -4.36 7.89 -14.82
CA GLN A 32 -4.51 9.31 -14.47
C GLN A 32 -4.09 9.63 -13.03
N LEU A 33 -3.27 10.69 -12.90
CA LEU A 33 -2.94 11.29 -11.61
C LEU A 33 -4.09 12.18 -11.12
N TYR A 34 -4.55 11.99 -9.88
CA TYR A 34 -5.67 12.71 -9.26
C TYR A 34 -6.98 12.63 -10.07
N GLY A 35 -7.25 11.46 -10.66
CA GLY A 35 -8.47 11.17 -11.41
C GLY A 35 -9.24 9.97 -10.85
N GLY A 36 -10.36 9.66 -11.50
CA GLY A 36 -11.25 8.56 -11.12
C GLY A 36 -12.16 8.89 -9.93
N ASP A 37 -12.91 7.88 -9.51
CA ASP A 37 -13.80 7.94 -8.35
C ASP A 37 -13.10 7.38 -7.09
N HIS A 38 -13.80 7.38 -5.94
CA HIS A 38 -13.26 6.84 -4.70
C HIS A 38 -12.84 5.36 -4.81
N GLU A 39 -13.53 4.57 -5.65
CA GLU A 39 -13.17 3.18 -5.89
C GLU A 39 -11.85 3.06 -6.69
N ASN A 40 -11.61 3.93 -7.65
CA ASN A 40 -10.31 3.99 -8.31
C ASN A 40 -9.21 4.48 -7.35
N ARG A 41 -9.51 5.47 -6.49
CA ARG A 41 -8.55 6.01 -5.51
C ARG A 41 -8.08 4.94 -4.52
N ILE A 42 -8.99 4.14 -3.94
CA ILE A 42 -8.56 3.06 -3.02
C ILE A 42 -7.68 2.03 -3.75
N ARG A 43 -7.99 1.70 -5.01
CA ARG A 43 -7.16 0.79 -5.83
C ARG A 43 -5.78 1.38 -6.10
N GLN A 44 -5.69 2.67 -6.40
CA GLN A 44 -4.41 3.38 -6.58
C GLN A 44 -3.56 3.31 -5.30
N GLU A 45 -4.15 3.60 -4.15
CA GLU A 45 -3.45 3.53 -2.86
C GLU A 45 -3.05 2.10 -2.49
N MET A 46 -3.86 1.09 -2.83
CA MET A 46 -3.51 -0.31 -2.64
C MET A 46 -2.32 -0.73 -3.50
N VAL A 47 -2.31 -0.33 -4.78
CA VAL A 47 -1.19 -0.59 -5.69
C VAL A 47 0.07 0.10 -5.18
N LEU A 48 0.00 1.39 -4.82
CA LEU A 48 1.15 2.14 -4.32
C LEU A 48 1.66 1.59 -2.99
N GLY A 49 0.77 1.43 -2.01
CA GLY A 49 1.14 1.05 -0.64
C GLY A 49 1.47 -0.43 -0.51
N MET A 50 0.52 -1.31 -0.82
CA MET A 50 0.70 -2.76 -0.68
C MET A 50 1.51 -3.32 -1.85
N GLY A 51 1.16 -2.96 -3.08
CA GLY A 51 1.87 -3.42 -4.27
C GLY A 51 3.33 -2.96 -4.31
N GLY A 52 3.61 -1.72 -3.87
CA GLY A 52 4.97 -1.20 -3.75
C GLY A 52 5.83 -2.02 -2.80
N LEU A 53 5.32 -2.31 -1.60
CA LEU A 53 6.07 -3.10 -0.63
C LEU A 53 6.28 -4.54 -1.11
N ARG A 54 5.25 -5.18 -1.68
CA ARG A 54 5.37 -6.52 -2.28
C ARG A 54 6.38 -6.56 -3.42
N ALA A 55 6.41 -5.54 -4.28
CA ALA A 55 7.37 -5.45 -5.36
C ALA A 55 8.81 -5.37 -4.84
N LEU A 56 9.06 -4.57 -3.79
CA LEU A 56 10.38 -4.51 -3.15
C LEU A 56 10.81 -5.89 -2.62
N PHE A 57 9.93 -6.58 -1.88
CA PHE A 57 10.22 -7.91 -1.35
C PHE A 57 10.49 -8.93 -2.46
N ALA A 58 9.68 -8.91 -3.53
CA ALA A 58 9.88 -9.80 -4.69
C ALA A 58 11.22 -9.56 -5.41
N MET A 59 11.77 -8.34 -5.33
CA MET A 59 13.11 -8.00 -5.83
C MET A 59 14.24 -8.27 -4.82
N GLY A 60 13.94 -8.92 -3.68
CA GLY A 60 14.92 -9.21 -2.63
C GLY A 60 15.27 -8.01 -1.76
N MET A 61 14.47 -6.94 -1.78
CA MET A 61 14.65 -5.76 -0.95
C MET A 61 13.66 -5.77 0.22
N GLN A 62 14.19 -5.87 1.44
CA GLN A 62 13.40 -5.89 2.67
C GLN A 62 13.69 -4.60 3.47
N PRO A 63 12.95 -3.50 3.23
CA PRO A 63 13.18 -2.24 3.93
C PRO A 63 12.92 -2.40 5.44
N VAL A 64 13.85 -1.92 6.27
CA VAL A 64 13.68 -1.85 7.73
C VAL A 64 12.93 -0.60 8.17
N VAL A 65 13.02 0.47 7.38
CA VAL A 65 12.30 1.73 7.55
C VAL A 65 11.53 2.02 6.28
N CYS A 66 10.26 2.37 6.41
CA CYS A 66 9.42 2.83 5.31
C CYS A 66 8.96 4.26 5.58
N HIS A 67 9.13 5.13 4.59
CA HIS A 67 8.63 6.50 4.63
C HIS A 67 7.35 6.61 3.80
N MET A 68 6.32 7.18 4.41
CA MET A 68 5.05 7.52 3.78
C MET A 68 5.00 9.04 3.63
N ASN A 69 4.96 9.48 2.38
CA ASN A 69 4.76 10.87 2.03
C ASN A 69 3.27 11.11 1.79
N GLU A 70 2.60 11.77 2.73
CA GLU A 70 1.15 11.89 2.83
C GLU A 70 0.40 10.56 2.97
N GLY A 71 -0.94 10.64 3.04
CA GLY A 71 -1.83 9.50 3.30
C GLY A 71 -1.92 8.47 2.17
N HIS A 72 -1.53 8.81 0.93
CA HIS A 72 -1.76 7.97 -0.25
C HIS A 72 -1.05 6.61 -0.23
N SER A 73 -0.01 6.48 0.59
CA SER A 73 0.72 5.23 0.80
C SER A 73 0.34 4.51 2.09
N ALA A 74 -0.71 4.92 2.80
CA ALA A 74 -1.04 4.42 4.14
C ALA A 74 -1.20 2.88 4.19
N PHE A 75 -1.74 2.26 3.14
CA PHE A 75 -1.88 0.81 3.08
C PHE A 75 -0.54 0.04 3.04
N GLN A 76 0.58 0.72 2.82
CA GLN A 76 1.92 0.16 3.03
C GLN A 76 2.14 -0.29 4.48
N ALA A 77 1.54 0.39 5.46
CA ALA A 77 1.64 0.00 6.86
C ALA A 77 0.95 -1.35 7.12
N LEU A 78 -0.25 -1.54 6.55
CA LEU A 78 -1.00 -2.80 6.63
C LEU A 78 -0.23 -3.95 5.98
N GLU A 79 0.28 -3.75 4.76
CA GLU A 79 1.07 -4.78 4.08
C GLU A 79 2.35 -5.12 4.85
N ARG A 80 3.00 -4.15 5.50
CA ARG A 80 4.19 -4.39 6.33
C ARG A 80 3.88 -5.33 7.50
N ILE A 81 2.75 -5.12 8.19
CA ILE A 81 2.31 -6.01 9.27
C ILE A 81 2.12 -7.43 8.73
N ARG A 82 1.36 -7.58 7.64
CA ARG A 82 1.08 -8.89 7.03
C ARG A 82 2.34 -9.62 6.61
N LEU A 83 3.33 -8.93 6.04
CA LEU A 83 4.61 -9.52 5.65
C LEU A 83 5.43 -9.96 6.87
N LEU A 84 5.49 -9.14 7.92
CA LEU A 84 6.17 -9.49 9.17
C LEU A 84 5.55 -10.74 9.82
N MET A 85 4.22 -10.84 9.84
CA MET A 85 3.53 -12.03 10.34
C MET A 85 3.90 -13.29 9.52
N LYS A 86 3.97 -13.16 8.18
CA LYS A 86 4.30 -14.27 7.29
C LYS A 86 5.76 -14.72 7.39
N GLU A 87 6.71 -13.78 7.51
CA GLU A 87 8.13 -14.10 7.60
C GLU A 87 8.55 -14.60 9.00
N GLY A 88 8.02 -13.98 10.05
CA GLY A 88 8.42 -14.26 11.43
C GLY A 88 7.58 -15.30 12.16
N SER A 89 6.44 -15.73 11.59
CA SER A 89 5.41 -16.50 12.31
C SER A 89 4.99 -15.82 13.62
N THR A 90 4.92 -14.48 13.62
CA THR A 90 4.59 -13.67 14.79
C THR A 90 3.10 -13.33 14.84
N SER A 91 2.61 -12.99 16.03
CA SER A 91 1.25 -12.49 16.21
C SER A 91 1.06 -11.12 15.55
N PHE A 92 -0.20 -10.75 15.28
CA PHE A 92 -0.51 -9.40 14.78
C PHE A 92 0.03 -8.30 15.70
N ALA A 93 -0.10 -8.45 17.02
CA ALA A 93 0.36 -7.47 17.99
C ALA A 93 1.88 -7.26 17.92
N GLU A 94 2.67 -8.33 17.83
CA GLU A 94 4.12 -8.23 17.67
C GLU A 94 4.51 -7.60 16.34
N ALA A 95 3.85 -8.03 15.24
CA ALA A 95 4.08 -7.46 13.92
C ALA A 95 3.72 -5.97 13.84
N LEU A 96 2.66 -5.55 14.52
CA LEU A 96 2.23 -4.16 14.63
C LEU A 96 3.30 -3.30 15.32
N GLU A 97 3.85 -3.76 16.44
CA GLU A 97 4.90 -3.02 17.16
C GLU A 97 6.18 -2.87 16.31
N VAL A 98 6.59 -3.92 15.61
CA VAL A 98 7.75 -3.86 14.70
C VAL A 98 7.45 -2.96 13.50
N ALA A 99 6.25 -3.04 12.91
CA ALA A 99 5.86 -2.19 11.79
C ALA A 99 5.86 -0.70 12.19
N ARG A 100 5.33 -0.38 13.37
CA ARG A 100 5.30 0.97 13.94
C ARG A 100 6.71 1.54 14.13
N ALA A 101 7.63 0.76 14.69
CA ALA A 101 9.01 1.19 14.93
C ALA A 101 9.76 1.58 13.63
N GLY A 102 9.37 0.99 12.49
CA GLY A 102 9.95 1.27 11.17
C GLY A 102 9.16 2.25 10.30
N ALA A 103 8.09 2.87 10.80
CA ALA A 103 7.23 3.75 10.01
C ALA A 103 7.58 5.24 10.24
N VAL A 104 7.86 5.96 9.14
CA VAL A 104 8.04 7.41 9.16
C VAL A 104 6.96 8.03 8.29
N PHE A 105 6.23 9.00 8.83
CA PHE A 105 5.16 9.70 8.11
C PHE A 105 5.46 11.18 8.00
N THR A 106 5.20 11.77 6.84
CA THR A 106 5.25 13.22 6.63
C THR A 106 3.95 13.67 6.02
N THR A 107 3.38 14.74 6.59
CA THR A 107 2.24 15.44 6.00
C THR A 107 2.58 16.91 5.78
N HIS A 108 2.16 17.43 4.65
CA HIS A 108 2.28 18.82 4.24
C HIS A 108 0.94 19.55 4.32
N THR A 109 -0.17 18.81 4.42
CA THR A 109 -1.54 19.36 4.45
C THR A 109 -2.30 18.81 5.66
N PRO A 110 -2.08 19.35 6.88
CA PRO A 110 -2.68 18.86 8.11
C PRO A 110 -4.15 19.32 8.28
N VAL A 111 -4.93 19.26 7.20
CA VAL A 111 -6.38 19.55 7.22
C VAL A 111 -7.14 18.34 6.67
N PRO A 112 -8.38 18.07 7.16
CA PRO A 112 -9.15 16.90 6.74
C PRO A 112 -9.32 16.75 5.22
N ALA A 113 -9.40 17.87 4.50
CA ALA A 113 -9.54 17.88 3.05
C ALA A 113 -8.30 17.35 2.29
N GLY A 114 -7.16 17.19 2.96
CA GLY A 114 -5.93 16.63 2.38
C GLY A 114 -5.85 15.10 2.44
N PHE A 115 -6.83 14.43 3.06
CA PHE A 115 -6.83 12.97 3.23
C PHE A 115 -7.96 12.33 2.42
N ASP A 116 -7.62 11.25 1.72
CA ASP A 116 -8.62 10.37 1.11
C ASP A 116 -9.38 9.62 2.22
N LEU A 117 -10.71 9.65 2.16
CA LEU A 117 -11.59 8.95 3.10
C LEU A 117 -12.41 7.91 2.33
N PHE A 118 -12.29 6.65 2.73
CA PHE A 118 -12.99 5.54 2.11
C PHE A 118 -14.17 5.09 2.98
N SER A 119 -15.30 4.79 2.34
CA SER A 119 -16.47 4.31 3.07
C SER A 119 -16.21 2.92 3.66
N PRO A 120 -16.89 2.55 4.77
CA PRO A 120 -16.74 1.22 5.35
C PRO A 120 -17.04 0.09 4.36
N GLU A 121 -18.02 0.28 3.46
CA GLU A 121 -18.37 -0.71 2.43
C GLU A 121 -17.25 -0.91 1.42
N LEU A 122 -16.54 0.17 1.09
CA LEU A 122 -15.39 0.11 0.19
C LEU A 122 -14.21 -0.59 0.86
N MET A 123 -13.96 -0.29 2.14
CA MET A 123 -12.97 -1.00 2.94
C MET A 123 -13.29 -2.49 3.02
N ASP A 124 -14.54 -2.86 3.28
CA ASP A 124 -14.97 -4.26 3.34
C ASP A 124 -14.74 -4.99 2.01
N LYS A 125 -15.11 -4.35 0.90
CA LYS A 125 -14.93 -4.91 -0.45
C LYS A 125 -13.48 -5.32 -0.72
N TYR A 126 -12.52 -4.46 -0.33
CA TYR A 126 -11.11 -4.63 -0.68
C TYR A 126 -10.23 -5.26 0.40
N PHE A 127 -10.61 -5.15 1.68
CA PHE A 127 -9.78 -5.58 2.82
C PHE A 127 -10.33 -6.78 3.59
N GLN A 128 -11.49 -7.33 3.24
CA GLN A 128 -12.03 -8.54 3.88
C GLN A 128 -11.02 -9.70 3.95
N ASP A 129 -10.27 -9.94 2.87
CA ASP A 129 -9.31 -11.03 2.81
C ASP A 129 -8.04 -10.69 3.60
N TYR A 130 -7.64 -9.42 3.61
CA TYR A 130 -6.55 -8.95 4.47
C TYR A 130 -6.87 -9.20 5.94
N VAL A 131 -8.06 -8.79 6.40
CA VAL A 131 -8.52 -8.96 7.79
C VAL A 131 -8.49 -10.44 8.20
N ARG A 132 -8.98 -11.33 7.32
CA ARG A 132 -8.91 -12.79 7.53
C ARG A 132 -7.47 -13.30 7.59
N GLU A 133 -6.59 -12.83 6.71
CA GLU A 133 -5.19 -13.26 6.67
C GLU A 133 -4.41 -12.87 7.93
N VAL A 134 -4.70 -11.71 8.52
CA VAL A 134 -4.05 -11.26 9.75
C VAL A 134 -4.77 -11.72 11.02
N GLY A 135 -5.86 -12.48 10.89
CA GLY A 135 -6.57 -13.09 12.01
C GLY A 135 -7.32 -12.11 12.90
N LEU A 136 -7.74 -10.96 12.35
CA LEU A 136 -8.52 -9.94 13.06
C LEU A 136 -10.02 -10.07 12.76
N SER A 137 -10.85 -9.50 13.63
CA SER A 137 -12.22 -9.16 13.29
C SER A 137 -12.29 -7.86 12.48
N ARG A 138 -13.48 -7.51 11.97
CA ARG A 138 -13.68 -6.24 11.25
C ARG A 138 -13.55 -5.01 12.16
N GLU A 139 -13.81 -5.16 13.45
CA GLU A 139 -13.77 -4.06 14.42
C GLU A 139 -12.35 -3.79 14.95
N GLU A 140 -11.46 -4.77 14.84
CA GLU A 140 -10.05 -4.71 15.24
C GLU A 140 -9.15 -4.24 14.08
#